data_AF-A0A1H0YSQ1-F1
#
_entry.id   AF-A0A1H0YSQ1-F1
#
_cell.length_a   1.000
_cell.length_b   1.000
_cell.length_c   1.000
_cell.angle_alpha   90.00
_cell.angle_beta   90.00
_cell.angle_gamma   90.00
#
_symmetry.space_group_name_H-M   'P 1'
#
loop_
_entity.id
_entity.type
_entity.pdbx_description
1 polymer ?
#
loop_
_entity_poly.entity_id
_entity_poly.type
_entity_poly.pdbx_seq_one_letter_code
_entity_poly.pdbx_strand_id
1 'polypeptide(L)'
;MITPCIWKIMFMRFMLALAALLITSSVQAETKLAPWQEKSAEALSSFGKFKEVDWNQNISLWVFVDNDGSDWNSVGNYVCKIIVGNGKPDDVYVGITFWDHQSALAGNGVKYGRNDCR
;
A
#
# COMPACT_ATOMS: atom_id res chain seq x y z
N MET A 1 45.37 25.57 43.92
CA MET A 1 44.10 25.51 44.66
C MET A 1 43.10 26.43 43.94
N ILE A 2 41.85 25.97 43.78
CA ILE A 2 40.64 26.70 43.32
C ILE A 2 40.38 26.74 41.79
N THR A 3 39.72 25.66 41.33
CA THR A 3 38.62 25.53 40.33
C THR A 3 38.61 26.28 38.99
N PRO A 4 38.29 25.52 37.91
CA PRO A 4 37.28 25.94 36.94
C PRO A 4 36.09 24.97 36.94
N CYS A 5 35.06 25.29 37.75
CA CYS A 5 33.76 24.61 37.81
C CYS A 5 32.73 25.22 36.83
N ILE A 6 33.14 25.64 35.64
CA ILE A 6 32.23 26.37 34.71
C ILE A 6 31.83 25.52 33.50
N TRP A 7 32.51 24.40 33.21
CA TRP A 7 32.24 23.68 31.97
C TRP A 7 31.08 22.67 32.01
N LYS A 8 30.57 22.33 33.19
CA LYS A 8 29.59 21.22 33.35
C LYS A 8 28.12 21.61 33.19
N ILE A 9 27.80 22.90 33.10
CA ILE A 9 26.39 23.37 33.15
C ILE A 9 25.78 23.62 31.76
N MET A 10 26.59 23.80 30.72
CA MET A 10 26.06 24.16 29.39
C MET A 10 25.59 22.96 28.54
N PHE A 11 26.08 21.75 28.80
CA PHE A 11 25.83 20.61 27.91
C PHE A 11 24.52 19.85 28.17
N MET A 12 23.88 20.05 29.32
CA MET A 12 22.78 19.17 29.78
C MET A 12 21.37 19.73 29.51
N ARG A 13 21.24 20.96 29.00
CA ARG A 13 19.94 21.59 28.73
C ARG A 13 19.47 21.49 27.27
N PHE A 14 20.34 21.15 26.34
CA PHE A 14 19.98 21.02 24.92
C PHE A 14 19.58 19.61 24.48
N MET A 15 19.82 18.60 25.33
CA MET A 15 19.49 17.19 25.00
C MET A 15 18.06 16.76 25.40
N LEU A 16 17.37 17.52 26.24
CA LEU A 16 16.04 17.13 26.73
C LEU A 16 14.88 17.53 25.81
N ALA A 17 15.11 18.41 24.82
CA ALA A 17 14.06 18.83 23.89
C ALA A 17 13.90 17.91 22.67
N LEU A 18 14.90 17.07 22.36
CA LEU A 18 14.90 16.25 21.14
C LEU A 18 14.20 14.89 21.31
N ALA A 19 14.06 14.40 22.54
CA ALA A 19 13.41 13.12 22.81
C ALA A 19 11.86 13.18 22.75
N ALA A 20 11.27 14.37 22.84
CA ALA A 20 9.81 14.53 22.82
C ALA A 20 9.21 14.54 21.40
N LEU A 21 10.01 14.70 20.34
CA LEU A 21 9.49 14.77 18.96
C LEU A 21 9.31 13.40 18.29
N LEU A 22 9.86 12.33 18.85
CA LEU A 22 9.93 11.02 18.17
C LEU A 22 8.70 10.13 18.33
N ILE A 23 7.67 10.54 19.07
CA ILE A 23 6.48 9.71 19.35
C ILE A 23 5.27 10.09 18.45
N THR A 24 5.38 11.11 17.59
CA THR A 24 4.17 11.73 16.99
C THR A 24 3.72 11.23 15.61
N SER A 25 4.32 10.20 15.00
CA SER A 25 3.99 9.91 13.59
C SER A 25 3.94 8.44 13.17
N SER A 26 3.14 7.65 13.88
CA SER A 26 2.64 6.38 13.31
C SER A 26 1.18 6.13 13.64
N VAL A 27 0.33 7.15 13.47
CA VAL A 27 -1.08 6.90 13.14
C VAL A 27 -1.10 6.50 11.66
N GLN A 28 -0.68 5.26 11.37
CA GLN A 28 -1.08 4.62 10.13
C GLN A 28 -2.58 4.43 10.26
N ALA A 29 -3.36 5.29 9.63
CA ALA A 29 -4.80 5.10 9.53
C ALA A 29 -5.02 3.80 8.75
N GLU A 30 -5.21 2.69 9.48
CA GLU A 30 -5.68 1.43 8.92
C GLU A 30 -6.93 1.76 8.12
N THR A 31 -6.80 1.71 6.79
CA THR A 31 -7.90 2.09 5.92
C THR A 31 -8.86 0.91 5.96
N LYS A 32 -9.89 1.01 6.80
CA LYS A 32 -10.88 -0.05 6.93
C LYS A 32 -11.54 -0.26 5.58
N LEU A 33 -11.29 -1.42 4.98
CA LEU A 33 -11.85 -1.78 3.69
C LEU A 33 -13.37 -1.87 3.78
N ALA A 34 -14.04 -1.46 2.71
CA ALA A 34 -15.47 -1.69 2.55
C ALA A 34 -15.74 -3.18 2.28
N PRO A 35 -16.92 -3.71 2.63
CA PRO A 35 -17.23 -5.13 2.43
C PRO A 35 -17.07 -5.63 0.99
N TRP A 36 -17.31 -4.80 -0.02
CA TRP A 36 -17.12 -5.17 -1.43
C TRP A 36 -15.65 -5.29 -1.80
N GLN A 37 -14.75 -4.53 -1.15
CA GLN A 37 -13.31 -4.62 -1.35
C GLN A 37 -12.75 -5.93 -0.79
N GLU A 38 -13.18 -6.29 0.43
CA GLU A 38 -12.80 -7.56 1.08
C GLU A 38 -13.24 -8.76 0.23
N LYS A 39 -14.53 -8.80 -0.18
CA LYS A 39 -15.05 -9.85 -1.06
C LYS A 39 -14.32 -9.93 -2.39
N SER A 40 -13.94 -8.78 -2.96
CA SER A 40 -13.20 -8.74 -4.21
C SER A 40 -11.77 -9.24 -4.04
N ALA A 41 -11.08 -8.85 -2.97
CA ALA A 41 -9.74 -9.36 -2.68
C ALA A 41 -9.77 -10.88 -2.49
N GLU A 42 -10.74 -11.41 -1.74
CA GLU A 42 -10.93 -12.85 -1.54
C GLU A 42 -11.19 -13.59 -2.86
N ALA A 43 -12.15 -13.11 -3.65
CA ALA A 43 -12.50 -13.71 -4.95
C ALA A 43 -11.31 -13.70 -5.92
N LEU A 44 -10.56 -12.60 -5.98
CA LEU A 44 -9.40 -12.49 -6.86
C LEU A 44 -8.21 -13.32 -6.37
N SER A 45 -7.98 -13.40 -5.06
CA SER A 45 -6.92 -14.22 -4.46
C SER A 45 -7.15 -15.72 -4.69
N SER A 46 -8.40 -16.14 -4.89
CA SER A 46 -8.72 -17.52 -5.27
C SER A 46 -8.29 -17.87 -6.71
N PHE A 47 -7.96 -16.86 -7.54
CA PHE A 47 -7.54 -17.05 -8.91
C PHE A 47 -6.04 -17.32 -8.99
N GLY A 48 -5.63 -18.56 -9.28
CA GLY A 48 -4.22 -19.00 -9.21
C GLY A 48 -3.22 -18.26 -10.12
N LYS A 49 -3.67 -17.37 -11.00
CA LYS A 49 -2.81 -16.47 -11.79
C LYS A 49 -2.31 -15.27 -10.98
N PHE A 50 -3.04 -14.87 -9.94
CA PHE A 50 -2.66 -13.75 -9.07
C PHE A 50 -1.91 -14.31 -7.86
N LYS A 51 -0.71 -13.77 -7.63
CA LYS A 51 0.15 -14.20 -6.52
C LYS A 51 -0.24 -13.54 -5.21
N GLU A 52 -0.63 -12.28 -5.33
CA GLU A 52 -1.06 -11.45 -4.22
C GLU A 52 -2.01 -10.39 -4.76
N VAL A 53 -3.02 -10.05 -3.95
CA VAL A 53 -4.02 -9.03 -4.26
C VAL A 53 -4.15 -8.16 -3.02
N ASP A 54 -3.79 -6.88 -3.14
CA ASP A 54 -3.77 -5.95 -2.02
C ASP A 54 -4.47 -4.63 -2.37
N TRP A 55 -5.16 -4.08 -1.39
CA TRP A 55 -5.79 -2.77 -1.50
C TRP A 55 -4.83 -1.71 -0.96
N ASN A 56 -4.19 -0.98 -1.87
CA ASN A 56 -3.49 0.22 -1.49
C ASN A 56 -4.51 1.37 -1.41
N GLN A 57 -4.84 1.80 -0.20
CA GLN A 57 -5.92 2.77 0.06
C GLN A 57 -7.29 2.26 -0.44
N ASN A 58 -8.33 3.09 -0.32
CA ASN A 58 -9.70 2.71 -0.65
C ASN A 58 -10.00 2.59 -2.15
N ILE A 59 -9.09 3.01 -3.03
CA ILE A 59 -9.37 3.16 -4.48
C ILE A 59 -8.29 2.56 -5.39
N SER A 60 -7.24 1.94 -4.87
CA SER A 60 -6.20 1.32 -5.70
C SER A 60 -6.05 -0.15 -5.35
N LEU A 61 -6.37 -1.02 -6.31
CA LEU A 61 -6.15 -2.46 -6.21
C LEU A 61 -4.83 -2.80 -6.87
N TRP A 62 -3.91 -3.39 -6.11
CA TRP A 62 -2.64 -3.93 -6.57
C TRP A 62 -2.78 -5.44 -6.74
N VAL A 63 -2.42 -5.93 -7.93
CA VAL A 63 -2.47 -7.35 -8.26
C VAL A 63 -1.06 -7.75 -8.70
N PHE A 64 -0.41 -8.63 -7.94
CA PHE A 64 0.92 -9.11 -8.24
C PHE A 64 0.84 -10.39 -9.07
N VAL A 65 1.58 -10.41 -10.18
CA VAL A 65 1.51 -11.47 -11.19
C VAL A 65 2.91 -11.84 -11.67
N ASP A 66 3.06 -13.06 -12.17
CA ASP A 66 4.27 -13.45 -12.90
C ASP A 66 4.21 -12.96 -14.34
N ASN A 67 5.38 -12.74 -14.96
CA ASN A 67 5.44 -12.52 -16.40
C ASN A 67 5.16 -13.82 -17.17
N ASP A 68 3.95 -13.94 -17.68
CA ASP A 68 3.53 -15.07 -18.52
C ASP A 68 3.10 -14.65 -19.94
N GLY A 69 3.39 -13.40 -20.32
CA GLY A 69 3.03 -12.84 -21.63
C GLY A 69 1.55 -12.47 -21.79
N SER A 70 0.76 -12.46 -20.71
CA SER A 70 -0.67 -12.08 -20.78
C SER A 70 -0.90 -10.63 -21.16
N ASP A 71 -2.03 -10.37 -21.83
CA ASP A 71 -2.58 -9.03 -21.98
C ASP A 71 -3.30 -8.60 -20.70
N TRP A 72 -2.56 -7.97 -19.80
CA TRP A 72 -3.05 -7.50 -18.52
C TRP A 72 -4.13 -6.41 -18.62
N ASN A 73 -4.21 -5.69 -19.74
CA ASN A 73 -5.29 -4.73 -19.94
C ASN A 73 -6.63 -5.45 -20.16
N SER A 74 -6.64 -6.54 -20.92
CA SER A 74 -7.84 -7.38 -21.08
C SER A 74 -8.24 -8.06 -19.76
N VAL A 75 -7.26 -8.55 -18.99
CA VAL A 75 -7.50 -9.13 -17.66
C VAL A 75 -8.09 -8.09 -16.69
N GLY A 76 -7.65 -6.84 -16.75
CA GLY A 76 -8.19 -5.76 -15.92
C GLY A 76 -9.70 -5.54 -16.10
N ASN A 77 -10.25 -5.75 -17.29
CA ASN A 77 -11.69 -5.67 -17.52
C ASN A 77 -12.45 -6.81 -16.81
N TYR A 78 -11.87 -8.01 -16.75
CA TYR A 78 -12.42 -9.13 -16.00
C TYR A 78 -12.38 -8.85 -14.49
N VAL A 79 -11.27 -8.33 -13.98
CA VAL A 79 -11.14 -7.91 -12.58
C VAL A 79 -12.19 -6.86 -12.22
N CYS A 80 -12.42 -5.85 -13.08
CA CYS A 80 -13.47 -4.86 -12.86
C CYS A 80 -14.87 -5.48 -12.76
N LYS A 81 -15.19 -6.46 -13.61
CA LYS A 81 -16.48 -7.18 -13.53
C LYS A 81 -16.66 -7.93 -12.21
N ILE A 82 -15.61 -8.54 -11.67
CA ILE A 82 -15.65 -9.19 -10.34
C ILE A 82 -15.93 -8.14 -9.27
N ILE A 83 -15.21 -7.02 -9.30
CA ILE A 83 -15.36 -5.94 -8.32
C ILE A 83 -16.79 -5.38 -8.33
N VAL A 84 -17.35 -5.10 -9.53
CA VAL A 84 -18.74 -4.66 -9.69
C VAL A 84 -19.71 -5.73 -9.21
N GLY A 85 -19.51 -6.99 -9.60
CA GLY A 85 -20.35 -8.12 -9.16
C GLY A 85 -20.36 -8.33 -7.64
N ASN A 86 -19.30 -7.91 -6.95
CA ASN A 86 -19.18 -7.96 -5.50
C ASN A 86 -19.75 -6.72 -4.78
N GLY A 87 -20.35 -5.79 -5.52
CA GLY A 87 -21.10 -4.66 -4.97
C GLY A 87 -20.31 -3.36 -4.86
N LYS A 88 -19.30 -3.12 -5.72
CA LYS A 88 -18.71 -1.79 -5.86
C LYS A 88 -19.79 -0.78 -6.26
N PRO A 89 -19.94 0.36 -5.56
CA PRO A 89 -20.85 1.43 -5.99
C PRO A 89 -20.47 2.02 -7.36
N ASP A 90 -21.48 2.44 -8.13
CA ASP A 90 -21.29 2.98 -9.50
C ASP A 90 -20.55 4.32 -9.52
N ASP A 91 -20.56 5.08 -8.42
CA ASP A 91 -19.88 6.38 -8.28
C ASP A 91 -18.44 6.26 -7.75
N VAL A 92 -18.00 5.05 -7.40
CA VAL A 92 -16.66 4.81 -6.84
C VAL A 92 -15.68 4.41 -7.94
N TYR A 93 -14.59 5.17 -8.04
CA TYR A 93 -13.46 4.85 -8.91
C TYR A 93 -12.51 3.83 -8.25
N VAL A 94 -12.04 2.85 -9.03
CA VAL A 94 -10.96 1.93 -8.63
C VAL A 94 -9.90 1.85 -9.73
N GLY A 95 -8.64 2.08 -9.37
CA GLY A 95 -7.48 1.82 -10.22
C GLY A 95 -6.92 0.42 -9.97
N ILE A 96 -6.99 -0.46 -10.96
CA ILE A 96 -6.45 -1.83 -10.92
C ILE A 96 -5.06 -1.80 -11.55
N THR A 97 -4.02 -2.16 -10.81
CA THR A 97 -2.64 -2.17 -11.30
C THR A 97 -2.04 -3.55 -11.20
N PHE A 98 -1.49 -4.04 -12.32
CA PHE A 98 -0.79 -5.32 -12.37
C PHE A 98 0.71 -5.09 -12.23
N TRP A 99 1.28 -5.60 -11.13
CA TRP A 99 2.69 -5.48 -10.79
C TRP A 99 3.42 -6.79 -11.02
N ASP A 100 4.66 -6.72 -11.46
CA ASP A 100 5.55 -7.88 -11.49
C ASP A 100 5.88 -8.32 -10.06
N HIS A 101 5.50 -9.55 -9.72
CA HIS A 101 5.66 -10.09 -8.38
C HIS A 101 7.13 -10.22 -7.97
N GLN A 102 8.01 -10.69 -8.86
CA GLN A 102 9.44 -10.87 -8.54
C GLN A 102 10.15 -9.53 -8.32
N SER A 103 9.84 -8.53 -9.14
CA SER A 103 10.35 -7.17 -9.00
C SER A 103 9.88 -6.55 -7.70
N ALA A 104 8.60 -6.72 -7.34
CA ALA A 104 8.05 -6.24 -6.07
C ALA A 104 8.76 -6.84 -4.86
N LEU A 105 9.00 -8.16 -4.87
CA LEU A 105 9.78 -8.83 -3.81
C LEU A 105 11.23 -8.31 -3.72
N ALA A 106 11.80 -7.86 -4.83
CA ALA A 106 13.12 -7.22 -4.88
C ALA A 106 13.10 -5.73 -4.50
N GLY A 107 11.95 -5.17 -4.12
CA GLY A 107 11.79 -3.75 -3.79
C GLY A 107 11.70 -2.82 -5.01
N ASN A 108 11.48 -3.36 -6.20
CA ASN A 108 11.35 -2.63 -7.46
C ASN A 108 9.88 -2.56 -7.92
N GLY A 109 9.53 -1.52 -8.68
CA GLY A 109 8.18 -1.34 -9.24
C GLY A 109 8.14 -1.53 -10.75
N VAL A 110 7.90 -2.76 -11.22
CA VAL A 110 7.64 -3.02 -12.65
C VAL A 110 6.14 -3.23 -12.85
N LYS A 111 5.53 -2.38 -13.67
CA LYS A 111 4.09 -2.41 -13.96
C LYS A 111 3.84 -3.05 -15.32
N TYR A 112 2.97 -4.05 -15.37
CA TYR A 112 2.54 -4.68 -16.62
C TYR A 112 1.29 -4.09 -17.22
N GLY A 113 0.38 -3.56 -16.39
CA GLY A 113 -0.87 -2.99 -16.88
C GLY A 113 -1.55 -2.14 -15.83
N ARG A 114 -2.48 -1.30 -16.29
CA ARG A 114 -3.40 -0.56 -15.43
C ARG A 114 -4.75 -0.42 -16.11
N ASN A 115 -5.81 -0.72 -15.36
CA ASN A 115 -7.19 -0.49 -15.78
C ASN A 115 -7.90 0.37 -14.77
N ASP A 116 -8.74 1.25 -15.28
CA ASP A 116 -9.66 2.03 -14.49
C ASP A 116 -11.02 1.32 -14.47
N CYS A 117 -11.52 1.02 -13.28
CA CYS A 117 -12.85 0.49 -13.06
C CYS A 117 -13.73 1.62 -12.52
N ARG A 118 -14.63 2.10 -13.36
CA ARG A 118 -15.63 3.13 -13.04
C ARG A 118 -16.98 2.45 -13.02
#